data_AF-X1GI11-F1
#
_entry.id   AF-X1GI11-F1
#
_cell.length_a   1.000
_cell.length_b   1.000
_cell.length_c   1.000
_cell.angle_alpha   90.00
_cell.angle_beta   90.00
_cell.angle_gamma   90.00
#
_symmetry.space_group_name_H-M   'P 1'
#
loop_
_entity.id
_entity.type
_entity.pdbx_description
1 polymer ?
#
loop_
_entity_poly.entity_id
_entity_poly.type
_entity_poly.pdbx_seq_one_letter_code
_entity_poly.pdbx_strand_id
1 'polypeptide(L)'
;VDFFNINLVFPMTLAQSIPPYELKKVKSNLVQKAIYNLAKEMLTKKSFFFINNMLNRLQRIVNIEDEVILFELYQLLKLKIIISTPIEAIANNIESGQTSDHIKMIKSNLISPIITENANIGDLKERLKTMDKESARKLMREIMKNARAAAKDSKFQLTLNQYNRALIIAKDLNLKEEITKISLKIFNVESKSKNIELDFNIEKAEKAEKNGDVINSINFYQQALKILDGFKVYNVADTRIKKIKKKIQKLRADI
;
A
#
# COMPACT_ATOMS: atom_id res chain seq x y z
N VAL A 1 26.23 -3.89 -32.62
CA VAL A 1 25.45 -3.93 -31.37
C VAL A 1 24.45 -2.79 -31.48
N ASP A 2 23.30 -3.07 -32.12
CA ASP A 2 22.36 -2.03 -32.53
C ASP A 2 21.34 -1.79 -31.41
N PHE A 3 21.59 -0.69 -30.68
CA PHE A 3 20.72 0.14 -29.84
C PHE A 3 19.50 -0.50 -29.14
N PHE A 4 19.65 -0.70 -27.83
CA PHE A 4 18.57 -0.96 -26.87
C PHE A 4 17.72 0.30 -26.65
N ASN A 5 16.86 0.67 -27.61
CA ASN A 5 16.01 1.86 -27.47
C ASN A 5 14.68 1.51 -26.79
N ILE A 6 14.73 1.26 -25.48
CA ILE A 6 13.51 1.28 -24.68
C ILE A 6 13.17 2.75 -24.46
N ASN A 7 11.93 3.11 -24.80
CA ASN A 7 11.35 4.41 -24.50
C ASN A 7 11.15 4.57 -22.98
N LEU A 8 12.25 4.70 -22.23
CA LEU A 8 12.31 4.72 -20.76
C LEU A 8 11.54 5.91 -20.13
N VAL A 9 11.29 6.93 -20.94
CA VAL A 9 10.64 8.19 -20.56
C VAL A 9 9.13 8.15 -20.71
N PHE A 10 8.59 7.23 -21.51
CA PHE A 10 7.16 7.17 -21.76
C PHE A 10 6.44 6.35 -20.67
N PRO A 11 5.27 6.82 -20.26
CA PRO A 11 4.44 6.09 -19.31
C PRO A 11 3.86 4.83 -19.97
N MET A 12 3.87 3.74 -19.23
CA MET A 12 3.49 2.40 -19.68
C MET A 12 2.25 1.90 -18.94
N THR A 13 1.50 1.04 -19.60
CA THR A 13 0.39 0.29 -19.00
C THR A 13 0.41 -1.18 -19.45
N LEU A 14 -0.45 -2.00 -18.85
CA LEU A 14 -0.70 -3.37 -19.32
C LEU A 14 -1.76 -3.35 -20.42
N ALA A 15 -1.61 -4.20 -21.43
CA ALA A 15 -2.63 -4.36 -22.44
C ALA A 15 -3.97 -4.80 -21.84
N GLN A 16 -5.06 -4.23 -22.36
CA GLN A 16 -6.43 -4.51 -21.91
C GLN A 16 -6.83 -5.98 -22.13
N SER A 17 -6.26 -6.62 -23.15
CA SER A 17 -6.47 -8.03 -23.45
C SER A 17 -5.13 -8.68 -23.79
N ILE A 18 -4.80 -9.76 -23.08
CA ILE A 18 -3.60 -10.56 -23.29
C ILE A 18 -4.05 -11.99 -23.53
N PRO A 19 -3.67 -12.63 -24.66
CA PRO A 19 -4.04 -14.01 -24.92
C PRO A 19 -3.55 -14.95 -23.81
N PRO A 20 -4.34 -15.95 -23.38
CA PRO A 20 -3.96 -16.84 -22.28
C PRO A 20 -2.65 -17.59 -22.50
N TYR A 21 -2.31 -17.93 -23.76
CA TYR A 21 -1.06 -18.63 -24.09
C TYR A 21 0.17 -17.72 -23.93
N GLU A 22 0.07 -16.44 -24.30
CA GLU A 22 1.14 -15.46 -24.05
C GLU A 22 1.31 -15.21 -22.57
N LEU A 23 0.21 -15.13 -21.82
CA LEU A 23 0.28 -15.00 -20.37
C LEU A 23 0.94 -16.21 -19.69
N LYS A 24 0.78 -17.43 -20.23
CA LYS A 24 1.49 -18.62 -19.75
C LYS A 24 3.01 -18.51 -19.97
N LYS A 25 3.45 -18.04 -21.14
CA LYS A 25 4.87 -17.81 -21.45
C LYS A 25 5.49 -16.77 -20.50
N VAL A 26 4.80 -15.65 -20.28
CA VAL A 26 5.23 -14.64 -19.29
C VAL A 26 5.37 -15.24 -17.90
N LYS A 27 4.43 -16.11 -17.50
CA LYS A 27 4.47 -16.75 -16.19
C LYS A 27 5.55 -17.81 -16.03
N SER A 28 6.12 -18.33 -17.13
CA SER A 28 7.23 -19.29 -17.08
C SER A 28 8.59 -18.62 -16.90
N ASN A 29 8.78 -17.37 -17.35
CA ASN A 29 10.00 -16.62 -17.10
C ASN A 29 9.87 -15.84 -15.78
N LEU A 30 10.80 -16.06 -14.85
CA LEU A 30 10.74 -15.48 -13.50
C LEU A 30 10.74 -13.94 -13.52
N VAL A 31 11.60 -13.35 -14.36
CA VAL A 31 11.76 -11.90 -14.48
C VAL A 31 10.53 -11.28 -15.14
N GLN A 32 10.04 -11.85 -16.25
CA GLN A 32 8.82 -11.37 -16.92
C GLN A 32 7.59 -11.48 -16.02
N LYS A 33 7.45 -12.58 -15.28
CA LYS A 33 6.37 -12.77 -14.30
C LYS A 33 6.44 -11.72 -13.19
N ALA A 34 7.64 -11.42 -12.68
CA ALA A 34 7.85 -10.39 -11.68
C ALA A 34 7.50 -8.99 -12.22
N ILE A 35 7.98 -8.64 -13.42
CA ILE A 35 7.62 -7.39 -14.11
C ILE A 35 6.09 -7.27 -14.21
N TYR A 36 5.41 -8.32 -14.68
CA TYR A 36 3.97 -8.31 -14.87
C TYR A 36 3.20 -8.12 -13.56
N ASN A 37 3.60 -8.82 -12.49
CA ASN A 37 2.96 -8.69 -11.17
C ASN A 37 3.21 -7.32 -10.53
N LEU A 38 4.44 -6.80 -10.65
CA LEU A 38 4.77 -5.45 -10.19
C LEU A 38 4.01 -4.39 -10.97
N ALA A 39 3.85 -4.56 -12.29
CA ALA A 39 3.07 -3.66 -13.13
C ALA A 39 1.62 -3.61 -12.65
N LYS A 40 0.99 -4.77 -12.37
CA LYS A 40 -0.35 -4.81 -11.77
C LYS A 40 -0.43 -4.04 -10.45
N GLU A 41 0.53 -4.24 -9.55
CA GLU A 41 0.55 -3.56 -8.26
C GLU A 41 0.77 -2.04 -8.40
N MET A 42 1.57 -1.60 -9.36
CA MET A 42 1.78 -0.18 -9.63
C MET A 42 0.51 0.45 -10.23
N LEU A 43 -0.17 -0.31 -11.11
CA LEU A 43 -1.36 0.12 -11.81
C LEU A 43 -2.61 0.23 -10.92
N THR A 44 -2.63 -0.40 -9.74
CA THR A 44 -3.70 -0.16 -8.75
C THR A 44 -3.58 1.21 -8.08
N LYS A 45 -2.39 1.81 -8.08
CA LYS A 45 -2.14 3.11 -7.44
C LYS A 45 -2.16 4.28 -8.43
N LYS A 46 -1.72 4.04 -9.66
CA LYS A 46 -1.66 5.04 -10.75
C LYS A 46 -2.07 4.37 -12.05
N SER A 47 -2.70 5.08 -12.98
CA SER A 47 -3.13 4.52 -14.27
C SER A 47 -1.99 4.11 -15.21
N PHE A 48 -0.74 4.43 -14.86
CA PHE A 48 0.47 4.13 -15.63
C PHE A 48 1.68 3.95 -14.71
N PHE A 49 2.77 3.41 -15.26
CA PHE A 49 4.08 3.33 -14.61
C PHE A 49 5.22 3.68 -15.57
N PHE A 50 6.36 4.11 -15.04
CA PHE A 50 7.58 4.31 -15.84
C PHE A 50 8.49 3.09 -15.77
N ILE A 51 9.21 2.80 -16.85
CA ILE A 51 10.19 1.70 -16.88
C ILE A 51 11.25 1.89 -15.79
N ASN A 52 11.76 3.10 -15.59
CA ASN A 52 12.74 3.37 -14.53
C ASN A 52 12.21 2.99 -13.13
N ASN A 53 10.92 3.21 -12.86
CA ASN A 53 10.32 2.80 -11.59
C ASN A 53 10.23 1.27 -11.47
N MET A 54 10.02 0.57 -12.58
CA MET A 54 10.04 -0.90 -12.63
C MET A 54 11.44 -1.44 -12.32
N LEU A 55 12.48 -0.91 -12.99
CA LEU A 55 13.88 -1.30 -12.76
C LEU A 55 14.27 -1.13 -11.29
N ASN A 56 14.05 0.08 -10.75
CA ASN A 56 14.34 0.38 -9.35
C ASN A 56 13.60 -0.53 -8.37
N ARG A 57 12.36 -0.95 -8.66
CA ARG A 57 11.63 -1.89 -7.80
C ARG A 57 12.21 -3.30 -7.89
N LEU A 58 12.52 -3.78 -9.09
CA LEU A 58 13.07 -5.13 -9.29
C LEU A 58 14.45 -5.27 -8.65
N GLN A 59 15.35 -4.30 -8.86
CA GLN A 59 16.68 -4.28 -8.23
C GLN A 59 16.62 -4.36 -6.70
N ARG A 60 15.63 -3.70 -6.08
CA ARG A 60 15.44 -3.74 -4.61
C ARG A 60 15.01 -5.12 -4.11
N ILE A 61 14.33 -5.90 -4.95
CA ILE A 61 13.89 -7.26 -4.61
C ILE A 61 15.07 -8.22 -4.82
N VAL A 62 15.67 -8.20 -6.02
CA VAL A 62 16.74 -9.09 -6.45
C VAL A 62 17.81 -8.31 -7.22
N ASN A 63 19.07 -8.64 -6.99
CA ASN A 63 20.22 -8.01 -7.66
C ASN A 63 20.45 -8.63 -9.05
N ILE A 64 19.55 -8.33 -9.99
CA ILE A 64 19.64 -8.73 -11.40
C ILE A 64 20.22 -7.56 -12.19
N GLU A 65 21.09 -7.84 -13.16
CA GLU A 65 21.66 -6.84 -14.07
C GLU A 65 20.56 -6.07 -14.83
N ASP A 66 20.74 -4.76 -14.98
CA ASP A 66 19.73 -3.90 -15.60
C ASP A 66 19.47 -4.29 -17.05
N GLU A 67 20.50 -4.72 -17.77
CA GLU A 67 20.45 -5.18 -19.14
C GLU A 67 19.49 -6.38 -19.30
N VAL A 68 19.50 -7.31 -18.34
CA VAL A 68 18.60 -8.46 -18.33
C VAL A 68 17.16 -8.00 -18.12
N ILE A 69 16.93 -7.12 -17.14
CA ILE A 69 15.57 -6.63 -16.86
C ILE A 69 15.04 -5.82 -18.04
N LEU A 70 15.87 -4.97 -18.62
CA LEU A 70 15.57 -4.20 -19.83
C LEU A 70 15.25 -5.13 -20.99
N PHE A 71 16.01 -6.20 -21.20
CA PHE A 71 15.72 -7.17 -22.24
C PHE A 71 14.37 -7.84 -22.06
N GLU A 72 14.02 -8.24 -20.85
CA GLU A 72 12.72 -8.85 -20.59
C GLU A 72 11.56 -7.86 -20.75
N LEU A 73 11.77 -6.59 -20.38
CA LEU A 73 10.83 -5.51 -20.66
C LEU A 73 10.64 -5.29 -22.17
N TYR A 74 11.73 -5.31 -22.93
CA TYR A 74 11.69 -5.21 -24.38
C TYR A 74 10.88 -6.37 -25.00
N GLN A 75 11.06 -7.60 -24.52
CA GLN A 75 10.24 -8.74 -24.98
C GLN A 75 8.76 -8.53 -24.66
N LEU A 76 8.43 -8.05 -23.47
CA LEU A 76 7.04 -7.74 -23.08
C LEU A 76 6.42 -6.62 -23.91
N LEU A 77 7.21 -5.61 -24.31
CA LEU A 77 6.79 -4.56 -25.24
C LEU A 77 6.55 -5.13 -26.65
N LYS A 78 7.45 -5.98 -27.15
CA LYS A 78 7.33 -6.62 -28.47
C LYS A 78 6.10 -7.52 -28.56
N LEU A 79 5.78 -8.23 -27.46
CA LEU A 79 4.58 -9.06 -27.33
C LEU A 79 3.30 -8.25 -27.08
N LYS A 80 3.39 -6.91 -27.02
CA LYS A 80 2.27 -5.99 -26.70
C LYS A 80 1.59 -6.34 -25.38
N ILE A 81 2.34 -6.85 -24.41
CA ILE A 81 1.86 -7.14 -23.05
C ILE A 81 1.96 -5.87 -22.21
N ILE A 82 3.08 -5.18 -22.34
CA ILE A 82 3.27 -3.81 -21.89
C ILE A 82 3.13 -2.92 -23.13
N ILE A 83 2.42 -1.81 -22.98
CA ILE A 83 2.23 -0.83 -24.06
C ILE A 83 2.50 0.58 -23.56
N SER A 84 3.11 1.39 -24.43
CA SER A 84 3.26 2.82 -24.19
C SER A 84 1.89 3.48 -24.20
N THR A 85 1.65 4.33 -23.21
CA THR A 85 0.46 5.18 -23.15
C THR A 85 0.87 6.59 -23.60
N PRO A 86 0.15 7.20 -24.56
CA PRO A 86 0.40 8.59 -24.93
C PRO A 86 0.22 9.51 -23.71
N ILE A 87 1.05 10.54 -23.59
CA ILE A 87 0.98 11.48 -22.47
C ILE A 87 -0.38 12.19 -22.46
N GLU A 88 -0.93 12.44 -23.65
CA GLU A 88 -2.23 13.04 -23.88
C GLU A 88 -3.35 12.17 -23.30
N ALA A 89 -3.26 10.85 -23.47
CA ALA A 89 -4.22 9.92 -22.87
C ALA A 89 -4.12 9.90 -21.34
N ILE A 90 -2.95 10.21 -20.77
CA ILE A 90 -2.77 10.34 -19.33
C ILE A 90 -3.29 11.67 -18.82
N ALA A 91 -3.02 12.77 -19.52
CA ALA A 91 -3.59 14.08 -19.20
C ALA A 91 -5.12 14.01 -19.17
N ASN A 92 -5.74 13.40 -20.18
CA ASN A 92 -7.18 13.19 -20.23
C ASN A 92 -7.69 12.30 -19.07
N ASN A 93 -6.92 11.30 -18.64
CA ASN A 93 -7.26 10.45 -17.47
C ASN A 93 -7.04 11.17 -16.13
N ILE A 94 -6.12 12.12 -16.05
CA ILE A 94 -5.90 12.96 -14.88
C ILE A 94 -7.01 14.02 -14.79
N GLU A 95 -7.39 14.64 -15.90
CA GLU A 95 -8.48 15.62 -15.98
C GLU A 95 -9.87 14.97 -15.80
N SER A 96 -10.10 13.82 -16.42
CA SER A 96 -11.31 13.01 -16.18
C SER A 96 -11.32 12.36 -14.80
N GLY A 97 -10.15 11.98 -14.26
CA GLY A 97 -9.98 11.53 -12.88
C GLY A 97 -10.35 12.64 -11.90
N GLN A 98 -9.83 13.85 -12.09
CA GLN A 98 -10.17 15.04 -11.30
C GLN A 98 -11.64 15.41 -11.41
N THR A 99 -12.27 15.33 -12.60
CA THR A 99 -13.72 15.58 -12.73
C THR A 99 -14.57 14.44 -12.21
N SER A 100 -14.13 13.18 -12.28
CA SER A 100 -14.83 12.04 -11.68
C SER A 100 -14.67 12.00 -10.16
N ASP A 101 -13.53 12.45 -9.63
CA ASP A 101 -13.25 12.61 -8.21
C ASP A 101 -13.93 13.86 -7.68
N HIS A 102 -14.09 14.93 -8.48
CA HIS A 102 -14.95 16.07 -8.16
C HIS A 102 -16.44 15.70 -8.21
N ILE A 103 -16.91 14.94 -9.20
CA ILE A 103 -18.31 14.50 -9.29
C ILE A 103 -18.62 13.41 -8.25
N LYS A 104 -17.66 12.53 -7.92
CA LYS A 104 -17.76 11.63 -6.77
C LYS A 104 -17.67 12.40 -5.46
N MET A 105 -16.81 13.40 -5.31
CA MET A 105 -16.81 14.31 -4.14
C MET A 105 -18.15 15.02 -4.00
N ILE A 106 -18.72 15.54 -5.08
CA ILE A 106 -20.00 16.27 -5.06
C ILE A 106 -21.16 15.31 -4.79
N LYS A 107 -21.18 14.10 -5.36
CA LYS A 107 -22.20 13.08 -5.08
C LYS A 107 -22.02 12.40 -3.71
N SER A 108 -20.79 12.23 -3.22
CA SER A 108 -20.51 11.73 -1.86
C SER A 108 -20.75 12.79 -0.79
N ASN A 109 -20.64 14.07 -1.13
CA ASN A 109 -21.05 15.17 -0.24
C ASN A 109 -22.57 15.27 -0.07
N LEU A 110 -23.35 14.65 -0.96
CA LEU A 110 -24.81 14.66 -0.91
C LEU A 110 -25.43 13.34 -0.40
N ILE A 111 -24.68 12.24 -0.38
CA ILE A 111 -25.14 10.95 0.15
C ILE A 111 -24.00 10.26 0.93
N SER A 112 -24.03 10.41 2.25
CA SER A 112 -23.18 9.80 3.30
C SER A 112 -21.86 10.52 3.67
N PRO A 113 -21.71 10.97 4.95
CA PRO A 113 -20.46 11.55 5.44
C PRO A 113 -19.48 10.42 5.77
N ILE A 114 -18.71 9.97 4.77
CA ILE A 114 -17.56 9.08 4.98
C ILE A 114 -16.28 9.82 4.55
N ILE A 115 -15.68 10.47 5.55
CA ILE A 115 -14.23 10.57 5.80
C ILE A 115 -13.38 11.25 4.70
N THR A 116 -13.26 12.57 4.80
CA THR A 116 -12.00 13.27 4.46
C THR A 116 -11.09 13.25 5.68
N GLU A 117 -9.95 12.53 5.58
CA GLU A 117 -9.03 12.23 6.70
C GLU A 117 -8.33 13.46 7.32
N ASN A 118 -8.17 14.56 6.58
CA ASN A 118 -7.49 15.77 7.07
C ASN A 118 -8.43 16.94 7.39
N ALA A 119 -9.57 17.04 6.72
CA ALA A 119 -10.55 18.10 6.98
C ALA A 119 -11.14 17.99 8.41
N ASN A 120 -11.40 16.76 8.87
CA ASN A 120 -12.07 16.52 10.16
C ASN A 120 -11.23 16.83 11.41
N ILE A 121 -9.90 16.89 11.32
CA ILE A 121 -9.01 17.14 12.47
C ILE A 121 -8.76 18.64 12.65
N GLY A 122 -8.58 19.38 11.54
CA GLY A 122 -8.47 20.84 11.56
C GLY A 122 -9.71 21.48 12.14
N ASP A 123 -10.88 21.13 11.59
CA ASP A 123 -12.19 21.60 12.03
C ASP A 123 -12.46 21.28 13.51
N LEU A 124 -12.02 20.11 13.98
CA LEU A 124 -12.16 19.71 15.38
C LEU A 124 -11.34 20.61 16.31
N LYS A 125 -10.08 20.90 15.95
CA LYS A 125 -9.22 21.78 16.76
C LYS A 125 -9.77 23.21 16.83
N GLU A 126 -10.32 23.73 15.74
CA GLU A 126 -10.95 25.04 15.75
C GLU A 126 -12.21 25.06 16.60
N ARG A 127 -13.07 24.05 16.46
CA ARG A 127 -14.29 23.92 17.24
C ARG A 127 -14.03 23.77 18.74
N LEU A 128 -12.91 23.16 19.13
CA LEU A 128 -12.53 23.02 20.55
C LEU A 128 -12.18 24.36 21.20
N LYS A 129 -11.65 25.34 20.45
CA LYS A 129 -11.27 26.66 21.01
C LYS A 129 -12.45 27.40 21.65
N THR A 130 -13.66 27.19 21.14
CA THR A 130 -14.89 27.86 21.59
C THR A 130 -15.83 26.94 22.36
N MET A 131 -15.47 25.67 22.52
CA MET A 131 -16.31 24.67 23.17
C MET A 131 -16.03 24.61 24.67
N ASP A 132 -17.08 24.56 25.49
CA ASP A 132 -16.92 24.36 26.92
C ASP A 132 -16.46 22.91 27.24
N LYS A 133 -15.88 22.75 28.43
CA LYS A 133 -15.27 21.50 28.88
C LYS A 133 -16.27 20.34 28.97
N GLU A 134 -17.54 20.60 29.28
CA GLU A 134 -18.55 19.56 29.42
C GLU A 134 -19.03 19.06 28.05
N SER A 135 -19.28 19.98 27.12
CA SER A 135 -19.57 19.66 25.72
C SER A 135 -18.43 18.88 25.06
N ALA A 136 -17.17 19.28 25.29
CA ALA A 136 -16.00 18.57 24.78
C ALA A 136 -15.91 17.13 25.33
N ARG A 137 -16.21 16.93 26.62
CA ARG A 137 -16.29 15.58 27.22
C ARG A 137 -17.41 14.74 26.60
N LYS A 138 -18.59 15.33 26.36
CA LYS A 138 -19.72 14.64 25.73
C LYS A 138 -19.36 14.20 24.31
N LEU A 139 -18.76 15.09 23.52
CA LEU A 139 -18.26 14.80 22.18
C LEU A 139 -17.21 13.69 22.18
N MET A 140 -16.26 13.73 23.11
CA MET A 140 -15.24 12.67 23.25
C MET A 140 -15.89 11.31 23.52
N ARG A 141 -16.89 11.23 24.41
CA ARG A 141 -17.62 9.97 24.68
C ARG A 141 -18.34 9.42 23.46
N GLU A 142 -18.95 10.30 22.66
CA GLU A 142 -19.63 9.92 21.42
C GLU A 142 -18.64 9.39 20.38
N ILE A 143 -17.53 10.11 20.15
CA ILE A 143 -16.44 9.66 19.26
C ILE A 143 -15.90 8.31 19.73
N MET A 144 -15.71 8.11 21.04
CA MET A 144 -15.28 6.84 21.63
C MET A 144 -16.31 5.72 21.47
N LYS A 145 -17.62 6.02 21.42
CA LYS A 145 -18.67 5.04 21.09
C LYS A 145 -18.58 4.63 19.62
N ASN A 146 -18.40 5.60 18.72
CA ASN A 146 -18.27 5.36 17.28
C ASN A 146 -17.00 4.56 16.95
N ALA A 147 -15.88 4.86 17.60
CA ALA A 147 -14.64 4.10 17.47
C ALA A 147 -14.83 2.63 17.85
N ARG A 148 -15.55 2.36 18.95
CA ARG A 148 -15.87 0.99 19.41
C ARG A 148 -16.79 0.26 18.44
N ALA A 149 -17.78 0.93 17.86
CA ALA A 149 -18.64 0.34 16.84
C ALA A 149 -17.84 -0.04 15.58
N ALA A 150 -17.04 0.90 15.06
CA ALA A 150 -16.17 0.64 13.91
C ALA A 150 -15.15 -0.48 14.17
N ALA A 151 -14.65 -0.60 15.42
CA ALA A 151 -13.72 -1.65 15.80
C ALA A 151 -14.36 -3.05 15.77
N LYS A 152 -15.65 -3.17 16.13
CA LYS A 152 -16.40 -4.44 16.01
C LYS A 152 -16.53 -4.87 14.55
N ASP A 153 -16.71 -3.92 13.66
CA ASP A 153 -16.78 -4.15 12.21
C ASP A 153 -15.39 -4.33 11.56
N SER A 154 -14.30 -4.35 12.33
CA SER A 154 -12.92 -4.41 11.83
C SER A 154 -12.55 -3.28 10.85
N LYS A 155 -13.19 -2.11 10.94
CA LYS A 155 -12.90 -0.93 10.11
C LYS A 155 -11.70 -0.16 10.68
N PHE A 156 -10.49 -0.73 10.58
CA PHE A 156 -9.28 -0.25 11.26
C PHE A 156 -8.98 1.25 11.05
N GLN A 157 -9.01 1.75 9.81
CA GLN A 157 -8.74 3.15 9.51
C GLN A 157 -9.75 4.10 10.18
N LEU A 158 -11.04 3.78 10.08
CA LEU A 158 -12.10 4.56 10.74
C LEU A 158 -11.94 4.52 12.27
N THR A 159 -11.65 3.34 12.84
CA THR A 159 -11.38 3.20 14.27
C THR A 159 -10.22 4.08 14.72
N LEU A 160 -9.09 4.06 14.00
CA LEU A 160 -7.92 4.88 14.31
C LEU A 160 -8.21 6.37 14.21
N ASN A 161 -8.91 6.81 13.17
CA ASN A 161 -9.32 8.20 13.02
C ASN A 161 -10.16 8.66 14.22
N GLN A 162 -11.19 7.89 14.60
CA GLN A 162 -12.03 8.26 15.75
C GLN A 162 -11.24 8.28 17.06
N TYR A 163 -10.36 7.29 17.32
CA TYR A 163 -9.53 7.35 18.53
C TYR A 163 -8.54 8.52 18.52
N ASN A 164 -7.95 8.88 17.37
CA ASN A 164 -7.09 10.05 17.26
C ASN A 164 -7.85 11.36 17.53
N ARG A 165 -9.09 11.49 17.04
CA ARG A 165 -9.97 12.62 17.37
C ARG A 165 -10.25 12.69 18.88
N ALA A 166 -10.58 11.57 19.50
CA ALA A 166 -10.78 11.52 20.95
C ALA A 166 -9.51 11.89 21.72
N LEU A 167 -8.33 11.45 21.25
CA LEU A 167 -7.04 11.77 21.85
C LEU A 167 -6.75 13.28 21.80
N ILE A 168 -7.09 13.95 20.70
CA ILE A 168 -6.94 15.40 20.57
C ILE A 168 -7.77 16.12 21.63
N ILE A 169 -9.05 15.73 21.79
CA ILE A 169 -9.93 16.32 22.82
C ILE A 169 -9.37 16.04 24.22
N ALA A 170 -8.92 14.81 24.49
CA ALA A 170 -8.35 14.46 25.79
C ALA A 170 -7.09 15.27 26.13
N LYS A 171 -6.24 15.53 25.13
CA LYS A 171 -5.04 16.38 25.27
C LYS A 171 -5.39 17.84 25.52
N ASP A 172 -6.34 18.38 24.76
CA ASP A 172 -6.83 19.75 24.91
C ASP A 172 -7.40 20.01 26.31
N LEU A 173 -8.17 19.05 26.84
CA LEU A 173 -8.73 19.10 28.19
C LEU A 173 -7.75 18.67 29.30
N ASN A 174 -6.50 18.32 28.95
CA ASN A 174 -5.46 17.81 29.84
C ASN A 174 -5.89 16.60 30.72
N LEU A 175 -6.66 15.68 30.14
CA LEU A 175 -7.19 14.50 30.83
C LEU A 175 -6.19 13.34 30.80
N LYS A 176 -5.19 13.36 31.68
CA LYS A 176 -4.06 12.39 31.68
C LYS A 176 -4.48 10.92 31.59
N GLU A 177 -5.44 10.47 32.40
CA GLU A 177 -5.90 9.08 32.37
C GLU A 177 -6.52 8.69 31.03
N GLU A 178 -7.34 9.58 30.45
CA GLU A 178 -8.00 9.33 29.17
C GLU A 178 -6.99 9.36 28.01
N ILE A 179 -6.00 10.25 28.06
CA ILE A 179 -4.88 10.25 27.11
C ILE A 179 -4.21 8.88 27.10
N THR A 180 -3.85 8.33 28.25
CA THR A 180 -3.21 7.01 28.37
C THR A 180 -4.13 5.90 27.84
N LYS A 181 -5.39 5.85 28.27
CA LYS A 181 -6.37 4.83 27.83
C LYS A 181 -6.59 4.86 26.31
N ILE A 182 -6.75 6.04 25.73
CA ILE A 182 -6.99 6.21 24.29
C ILE A 182 -5.72 5.85 23.50
N SER A 183 -4.54 6.27 23.99
CA SER A 183 -3.27 5.95 23.34
C SER A 183 -3.00 4.44 23.30
N LEU A 184 -3.31 3.74 24.39
CA LEU A 184 -3.23 2.28 24.43
C LEU A 184 -4.21 1.62 23.45
N LYS A 185 -5.43 2.17 23.29
CA LYS A 185 -6.40 1.67 22.30
C LYS A 185 -5.91 1.88 20.87
N ILE A 186 -5.31 3.02 20.56
CA ILE A 186 -4.69 3.30 19.24
C ILE A 186 -3.60 2.27 18.98
N PHE A 187 -2.65 2.13 19.91
CA PHE A 187 -1.55 1.18 19.79
C PHE A 187 -2.04 -0.26 19.54
N ASN A 188 -3.06 -0.72 20.26
CA ASN A 188 -3.62 -2.06 20.09
C ASN A 188 -4.26 -2.25 18.70
N VAL A 189 -4.96 -1.24 18.18
CA VAL A 189 -5.58 -1.29 16.85
C VAL A 189 -4.51 -1.29 15.76
N GLU A 190 -3.50 -0.43 15.86
CA GLU A 190 -2.37 -0.39 14.92
C GLU A 190 -1.61 -1.72 14.93
N SER A 191 -1.32 -2.25 16.12
CA SER A 191 -0.63 -3.53 16.28
C SER A 191 -1.42 -4.67 15.67
N LYS A 192 -2.73 -4.73 15.91
CA LYS A 192 -3.61 -5.75 15.31
C LYS A 192 -3.64 -5.63 13.77
N SER A 193 -3.79 -4.42 13.24
CA SER A 193 -3.80 -4.17 11.79
C SER A 193 -2.51 -4.62 11.13
N LYS A 194 -1.36 -4.24 11.70
CA LYS A 194 -0.03 -4.61 11.20
C LYS A 194 0.24 -6.12 11.33
N ASN A 195 -0.26 -6.79 12.36
CA ASN A 195 -0.15 -8.25 12.48
C ASN A 195 -0.95 -8.97 11.39
N ILE A 196 -2.16 -8.51 11.06
CA ILE A 196 -2.93 -9.07 9.94
C ILE A 196 -2.18 -8.88 8.61
N GLU A 197 -1.61 -7.69 8.40
CA GLU A 197 -0.79 -7.41 7.21
C GLU A 197 0.48 -8.27 7.15
N LEU A 198 1.11 -8.53 8.30
CA LEU A 198 2.26 -9.42 8.42
C LEU A 198 1.88 -10.85 8.03
N ASP A 199 0.81 -11.40 8.61
CA ASP A 199 0.35 -12.76 8.34
C ASP A 199 -0.01 -12.93 6.86
N PHE A 200 -0.71 -11.96 6.28
CA PHE A 200 -1.01 -11.92 4.85
C PHE A 200 0.26 -11.97 3.99
N ASN A 201 1.26 -11.15 4.30
CA ASN A 201 2.51 -11.12 3.53
C ASN A 201 3.28 -12.44 3.65
N ILE A 202 3.33 -13.04 4.83
CA ILE A 202 3.98 -14.35 5.03
C ILE A 202 3.25 -15.43 4.22
N GLU A 203 1.93 -15.49 4.28
CA GLU A 203 1.13 -16.47 3.53
C GLU A 203 1.34 -16.32 2.01
N LYS A 204 1.33 -15.08 1.51
CA LYS A 204 1.61 -14.78 0.10
C LYS A 204 3.02 -15.19 -0.30
N ALA A 205 4.01 -14.94 0.55
CA ALA A 205 5.40 -15.33 0.29
C ALA A 205 5.55 -16.85 0.19
N GLU A 206 4.95 -17.60 1.11
CA GLU A 206 4.99 -19.07 1.12
C GLU A 206 4.23 -19.68 -0.06
N LYS A 207 3.09 -19.09 -0.43
CA LYS A 207 2.34 -19.52 -1.63
C LYS A 207 3.13 -19.23 -2.91
N ALA A 208 3.81 -18.10 -3.00
CA ALA A 208 4.67 -17.77 -4.13
C ALA A 208 5.84 -18.76 -4.23
N GLU A 209 6.48 -19.06 -3.10
CA GLU A 209 7.57 -20.05 -2.97
C GLU A 209 7.15 -21.43 -3.48
N LYS A 210 6.02 -21.96 -3.01
CA LYS A 210 5.46 -23.26 -3.45
C LYS A 210 5.14 -23.32 -4.95
N ASN A 211 4.85 -22.17 -5.57
CA ASN A 211 4.55 -22.06 -7.00
C ASN A 211 5.78 -21.74 -7.85
N GLY A 212 7.00 -21.80 -7.28
CA GLY A 212 8.24 -21.46 -7.96
C GLY A 212 8.39 -19.97 -8.31
N ASP A 213 7.56 -19.08 -7.73
CA ASP A 213 7.61 -17.64 -7.95
C ASP A 213 8.57 -16.97 -6.96
N VAL A 214 9.86 -17.26 -7.14
CA VAL A 214 10.92 -16.91 -6.20
C VAL A 214 11.03 -15.39 -6.00
N ILE A 215 10.94 -14.59 -7.07
CA ILE A 215 11.04 -13.13 -7.00
C ILE A 215 9.88 -12.52 -6.19
N ASN A 216 8.64 -12.95 -6.45
CA ASN A 216 7.50 -12.44 -5.68
C ASN A 216 7.52 -12.93 -4.23
N SER A 217 8.00 -14.15 -3.98
CA SER A 217 8.21 -14.66 -2.62
C SER A 217 9.16 -13.75 -1.83
N ILE A 218 10.31 -13.39 -2.41
CA ILE A 218 11.27 -12.45 -1.81
C ILE A 218 10.61 -11.10 -1.52
N ASN A 219 9.85 -10.54 -2.48
CA ASN A 219 9.16 -9.26 -2.31
C ASN A 219 8.21 -9.27 -1.09
N PHE A 220 7.36 -10.30 -0.97
CA PHE A 220 6.44 -10.42 0.16
C PHE A 220 7.17 -10.63 1.50
N TYR A 221 8.24 -11.44 1.53
CA TYR A 221 9.07 -11.57 2.72
C TYR A 221 9.77 -10.25 3.12
N GLN A 222 10.21 -9.45 2.15
CA GLN A 222 10.76 -8.11 2.44
C GLN A 222 9.69 -7.16 3.02
N GLN A 223 8.44 -7.24 2.54
CA GLN A 223 7.33 -6.46 3.11
C GLN A 223 7.04 -6.89 4.55
N ALA A 224 7.01 -8.20 4.82
CA ALA A 224 6.89 -8.74 6.18
C ALA A 224 8.03 -8.25 7.10
N LEU A 225 9.27 -8.21 6.60
CA LEU A 225 10.41 -7.66 7.37
C LEU A 225 10.24 -6.18 7.69
N LYS A 226 9.72 -5.36 6.78
CA LYS A 226 9.45 -3.93 7.05
C LYS A 226 8.44 -3.75 8.18
N ILE A 227 7.40 -4.58 8.22
CA ILE A 227 6.40 -4.55 9.29
C ILE A 227 7.04 -4.95 10.63
N LEU A 228 7.79 -6.05 10.65
CA LEU A 228 8.51 -6.52 11.84
C LEU A 228 9.55 -5.51 12.34
N ASP A 229 10.26 -4.84 11.44
CA ASP A 229 11.20 -3.78 11.79
C ASP A 229 10.49 -2.59 12.46
N GLY A 230 9.26 -2.29 12.04
CA GLY A 230 8.40 -1.30 12.71
C GLY A 230 7.99 -1.69 14.14
N PHE A 231 8.08 -2.97 14.51
CA PHE A 231 7.81 -3.46 15.86
C PHE A 231 9.06 -3.67 16.72
N LYS A 232 10.28 -3.49 16.17
CA LYS A 232 11.53 -3.72 16.90
C LYS A 232 11.65 -2.92 18.20
N VAL A 233 11.04 -1.75 18.27
CA VAL A 233 10.98 -0.91 19.48
C VAL A 233 10.34 -1.66 20.66
N TYR A 234 9.44 -2.59 20.37
CA TYR A 234 8.69 -3.37 21.36
C TYR A 234 9.18 -4.82 21.50
N ASN A 235 9.82 -5.37 20.46
CA ASN A 235 10.36 -6.73 20.49
C ASN A 235 11.63 -6.85 19.63
N VAL A 236 12.79 -6.57 20.22
CA VAL A 236 14.10 -6.57 19.56
C VAL A 236 14.53 -7.98 19.11
N ALA A 237 14.04 -9.03 19.76
CA ALA A 237 14.49 -10.41 19.59
C ALA A 237 13.51 -11.29 18.79
N ASP A 238 12.64 -10.70 17.97
CA ASP A 238 11.65 -11.46 17.21
C ASP A 238 12.34 -12.48 16.27
N THR A 239 12.22 -13.77 16.62
CA THR A 239 12.86 -14.88 15.90
C THR A 239 12.37 -15.00 14.45
N ARG A 240 11.19 -14.46 14.12
CA ARG A 240 10.65 -14.42 12.75
C ARG A 240 11.55 -13.61 11.82
N ILE A 241 12.17 -12.53 12.32
CA ILE A 241 13.10 -11.70 11.52
C ILE A 241 14.27 -12.55 11.01
N LYS A 242 14.91 -13.31 11.90
CA LYS A 242 16.04 -14.18 11.54
C LYS A 242 15.61 -15.28 10.56
N LYS A 243 14.45 -15.88 10.77
CA LYS A 243 13.89 -16.91 9.88
C LYS A 243 13.61 -16.37 8.47
N ILE A 244 12.93 -15.22 8.36
CA ILE A 244 12.59 -14.61 7.08
C ILE A 244 13.86 -14.15 6.34
N LYS A 245 14.83 -13.54 7.03
CA LYS A 245 16.12 -13.17 6.43
C LYS A 245 16.85 -14.37 5.83
N LYS A 246 16.91 -15.50 6.55
CA LYS A 246 17.50 -16.75 6.04
C LYS A 246 16.75 -17.27 4.80
N LYS A 247 15.42 -17.23 4.81
CA LYS A 247 14.62 -17.63 3.63
C LYS A 247 14.94 -16.76 2.41
N ILE A 248 14.96 -15.43 2.56
CA ILE A 248 15.31 -14.51 1.47
C ILE A 248 16.71 -14.82 0.92
N GLN A 249 17.69 -15.06 1.79
CA GLN A 249 19.06 -15.41 1.36
C GLN A 249 19.09 -16.70 0.53
N LYS A 250 18.36 -17.74 0.94
CA LYS A 250 18.27 -18.99 0.19
C LYS A 250 17.62 -18.76 -1.18
N LEU A 251 16.47 -18.09 -1.20
CA LEU A 251 15.73 -17.81 -2.45
C LEU A 251 16.54 -16.97 -3.44
N ARG A 252 17.40 -16.06 -2.95
CA ARG A 252 18.30 -15.28 -3.82
C ARG A 252 19.44 -16.09 -4.42
N ALA A 253 19.82 -17.21 -3.81
CA ALA A 253 20.85 -18.10 -4.37
C ALA A 253 20.28 -18.99 -5.49
N ASP A 254 18.95 -19.12 -5.56
CA ASP A 254 18.24 -19.92 -6.57
C ASP A 254 17.89 -19.11 -7.84
N ILE A 255 18.25 -17.83 -7.90
CA ILE A 255 18.03 -16.91 -9.03
C ILE A 255 19.35 -16.67 -9.75
#